data_AF-A0A139NEG9-F1
#
_entry.id   AF-A0A139NEG9-F1
#
_cell.length_a   1.000
_cell.length_b   1.000
_cell.length_c   1.000
_cell.angle_alpha   90.00
_cell.angle_beta   90.00
_cell.angle_gamma   90.00
#
_symmetry.space_group_name_H-M   'P 1'
#
loop_
_entity.id
_entity.type
_entity.pdbx_description
1 polymer ?
#
loop_
_entity_poly.entity_id
_entity_poly.type
_entity_poly.pdbx_seq_one_letter_code
_entity_poly.pdbx_strand_id
1 'polypeptide(L)'
;MDGPIIIALHFVPHQEFLYDHPYFQRFNAFLGSQAFHQLFVKYGVKDVVFGHLHHRHHSRVIDGVRYHMRPLGYVREWKLTQNFFNDFPQYKISQMYRLHKRYNTVKDLEEFLNYKKKHLADELRDALTILDTKS
;
A
#
# COMPACT_ATOMS: atom_id res chain seq x y z
N MET A 1 -24.39 -17.06 -12.51
CA MET A 1 -23.66 -15.81 -12.14
C MET A 1 -22.45 -15.82 -13.05
N ASP A 2 -22.52 -15.11 -14.17
CA ASP A 2 -21.69 -15.46 -15.34
C ASP A 2 -20.58 -14.43 -15.59
N GLY A 3 -20.06 -13.83 -14.52
CA GLY A 3 -18.96 -12.86 -14.56
C GLY A 3 -17.84 -13.19 -13.58
N PRO A 4 -16.64 -12.62 -13.77
CA PRO A 4 -15.52 -12.82 -12.85
C PRO A 4 -15.88 -12.31 -11.45
N ILE A 5 -15.58 -13.10 -10.42
CA ILE A 5 -15.75 -12.68 -9.03
C ILE A 5 -14.55 -11.83 -8.63
N ILE A 6 -14.83 -10.62 -8.16
CA ILE A 6 -13.84 -9.67 -7.66
C ILE A 6 -14.13 -9.42 -6.17
N ILE A 7 -13.10 -9.47 -5.34
CA ILE A 7 -13.23 -9.19 -3.90
C ILE A 7 -12.45 -7.93 -3.56
N ALA A 8 -13.09 -7.05 -2.79
CA ALA A 8 -12.42 -5.96 -2.09
C ALA A 8 -12.51 -6.23 -0.59
N LEU A 9 -11.37 -6.22 0.10
CA LEU A 9 -11.30 -6.39 1.56
C LEU A 9 -10.20 -5.52 2.15
N HIS A 10 -10.27 -5.23 3.45
CA HIS A 10 -9.21 -4.45 4.09
C HIS A 10 -7.98 -5.30 4.45
N PHE A 11 -8.22 -6.49 5.00
CA PHE A 11 -7.20 -7.36 5.60
C PHE A 11 -6.32 -8.08 4.57
N VAL A 12 -5.16 -8.56 5.03
CA VAL A 12 -4.18 -9.31 4.24
C VAL A 12 -4.69 -10.74 3.97
N PRO A 13 -4.96 -11.12 2.72
CA PRO A 13 -5.62 -12.39 2.40
C PRO A 13 -4.67 -13.58 2.24
N HIS A 14 -3.36 -13.33 2.16
CA HIS A 14 -2.37 -14.34 1.85
C HIS A 14 -1.08 -14.14 2.66
N GLN A 15 -0.50 -15.23 3.15
CA GLN A 15 0.69 -15.21 4.00
C GLN A 15 1.93 -14.59 3.34
N GLU A 16 2.06 -14.67 2.01
CA GLU A 16 3.20 -14.09 1.28
C GLU A 16 3.26 -12.56 1.31
N PHE A 17 2.19 -11.89 1.74
CA PHE A 17 2.19 -10.44 1.92
C PHE A 17 2.57 -10.01 3.35
N LEU A 18 2.75 -10.96 4.28
CA LEU A 18 3.15 -10.66 5.65
C LEU A 18 4.61 -10.23 5.73
N TYR A 19 4.97 -9.55 6.81
CA TYR A 19 6.34 -9.14 7.03
C TYR A 19 7.21 -10.31 7.48
N ASP A 20 8.33 -10.50 6.79
CA ASP A 20 9.40 -11.41 7.17
C ASP A 20 10.48 -10.69 7.98
N HIS A 21 10.14 -10.30 9.22
CA HIS A 21 11.09 -9.72 10.16
C HIS A 21 10.65 -10.00 11.61
N PRO A 22 11.55 -10.41 12.53
CA PRO A 22 11.20 -10.81 13.90
C PRO A 22 10.37 -9.76 14.66
N TYR A 23 10.69 -8.47 14.47
CA TYR A 23 9.95 -7.36 15.06
C TYR A 23 8.45 -7.36 14.67
N PHE A 24 8.12 -7.74 13.43
CA PHE A 24 6.76 -7.66 12.90
C PHE A 24 5.94 -8.95 13.08
N GLN A 25 6.56 -10.07 13.50
CA GLN A 25 5.87 -11.36 13.61
C GLN A 25 4.61 -11.32 14.48
N ARG A 26 4.64 -10.60 15.61
CA ARG A 26 3.46 -10.48 16.48
C ARG A 26 2.34 -9.67 15.83
N PHE A 27 2.68 -8.71 14.98
CA PHE A 27 1.71 -7.90 14.25
C PHE A 27 1.03 -8.70 13.13
N ASN A 28 1.71 -9.70 12.55
CA ASN A 28 1.15 -10.55 11.51
C ASN A 28 -0.17 -11.23 11.93
N ALA A 29 -0.34 -11.53 13.22
CA ALA A 29 -1.59 -12.09 13.76
C ALA A 29 -2.81 -11.16 13.62
N PHE A 30 -2.60 -9.86 13.46
CA PHE A 30 -3.64 -8.84 13.28
C PHE A 30 -3.76 -8.36 11.83
N LEU A 31 -2.98 -8.94 10.91
CA LEU A 31 -2.96 -8.50 9.52
C LEU A 31 -4.04 -9.18 8.68
N GLY A 32 -4.33 -10.45 8.93
CA GLY A 32 -5.33 -11.20 8.17
C GLY A 32 -5.15 -12.71 8.32
N SER A 33 -5.58 -13.47 7.30
CA SER A 33 -5.64 -14.93 7.38
C SER A 33 -5.51 -15.60 6.01
N GLN A 34 -4.75 -16.69 5.95
CA GLN A 34 -4.65 -17.57 4.78
C GLN A 34 -5.98 -18.23 4.41
N ALA A 35 -6.94 -18.31 5.33
CA ALA A 35 -8.26 -18.85 5.06
C ALA A 35 -9.01 -18.07 3.98
N PHE A 36 -8.74 -16.76 3.83
CA PHE A 36 -9.31 -15.96 2.75
C PHE A 36 -8.88 -16.49 1.38
N HIS A 37 -7.58 -16.66 1.17
CA HIS A 37 -7.05 -17.22 -0.06
C HIS A 37 -7.63 -18.60 -0.39
N GLN A 38 -7.76 -19.49 0.61
CA GLN A 38 -8.36 -20.82 0.41
C GLN A 38 -9.79 -20.72 -0.14
N LEU A 39 -10.59 -19.77 0.35
CA LEU A 39 -11.93 -19.51 -0.18
C LEU A 39 -11.85 -18.92 -1.60
N PHE A 40 -10.91 -18.01 -1.85
CA PHE A 40 -10.78 -17.34 -3.15
C PHE A 40 -10.45 -18.34 -4.26
N VAL A 41 -9.55 -19.28 -4.00
CA VAL A 41 -9.25 -20.38 -4.90
C VAL A 41 -10.46 -21.28 -5.08
N LYS A 42 -11.12 -21.70 -3.99
CA LYS A 42 -12.30 -22.58 -4.03
C LYS A 42 -13.44 -22.03 -4.90
N TYR A 43 -13.67 -20.72 -4.86
CA TYR A 43 -14.76 -20.07 -5.57
C TYR A 43 -14.34 -19.41 -6.88
N GLY A 44 -13.08 -19.57 -7.32
CA GLY A 44 -12.60 -19.06 -8.61
C GLY A 44 -12.57 -17.53 -8.70
N VAL A 45 -12.26 -16.85 -7.58
CA VAL A 45 -12.06 -15.40 -7.54
C VAL A 45 -10.93 -14.99 -8.48
N LYS A 46 -11.16 -13.98 -9.30
CA LYS A 46 -10.18 -13.51 -10.29
C LYS A 46 -9.29 -12.41 -9.75
N ASP A 47 -9.87 -11.43 -9.08
CA ASP A 47 -9.16 -10.27 -8.57
C ASP A 47 -9.51 -10.00 -7.12
N VAL A 48 -8.48 -9.66 -6.34
CA VAL A 48 -8.58 -9.31 -4.93
C VAL A 48 -7.87 -7.98 -4.71
N VAL A 49 -8.60 -6.96 -4.30
CA VAL A 49 -8.04 -5.66 -3.90
C VAL A 49 -8.00 -5.59 -2.37
N PHE A 50 -6.82 -5.32 -1.81
CA PHE A 50 -6.64 -5.26 -0.36
C PHE A 50 -5.65 -4.19 0.12
N GLY A 51 -5.58 -4.00 1.44
CA GLY A 51 -4.79 -2.95 2.07
C GLY A 51 -4.15 -3.36 3.39
N HIS A 52 -4.30 -2.52 4.42
CA HIS A 52 -3.79 -2.66 5.80
C HIS A 52 -2.27 -2.54 5.97
N LEU A 53 -1.46 -3.04 5.04
CA LEU A 53 0.01 -3.00 5.14
C LEU A 53 0.64 -1.63 4.94
N HIS A 54 -0.11 -0.68 4.37
CA HIS A 54 0.36 0.68 4.02
C HIS A 54 1.59 0.72 3.10
N HIS A 55 1.89 -0.39 2.42
CA HIS A 55 2.93 -0.49 1.40
C HIS A 55 2.30 -0.87 0.07
N ARG A 56 2.73 -0.19 -0.99
CA ARG A 56 2.30 -0.50 -2.35
C ARG A 56 3.26 -1.51 -2.96
N HIS A 57 2.70 -2.56 -3.55
CA HIS A 57 3.47 -3.52 -4.31
C HIS A 57 2.79 -3.77 -5.65
N HIS A 58 3.58 -4.17 -6.64
CA HIS A 58 3.03 -4.64 -7.91
C HIS A 58 2.08 -5.80 -7.68
N SER A 59 0.98 -5.83 -8.45
CA SER A 59 0.03 -6.93 -8.40
C SER A 59 0.70 -8.26 -8.72
N ARG A 60 0.27 -9.31 -8.04
CA ARG A 60 0.84 -10.67 -8.17
C ARG A 60 -0.28 -11.68 -8.38
N VAL A 61 0.01 -12.77 -9.09
CA VAL A 61 -0.92 -13.88 -9.25
C VAL A 61 -0.42 -15.04 -8.39
N ILE A 62 -1.29 -15.57 -7.54
CA ILE A 62 -1.02 -16.72 -6.66
C ILE A 62 -2.21 -17.67 -6.81
N ASP A 63 -1.93 -18.92 -7.22
CA ASP A 63 -2.95 -19.96 -7.44
C ASP A 63 -4.13 -19.51 -8.31
N GLY A 64 -3.83 -18.74 -9.36
CA GLY A 64 -4.83 -18.23 -10.30
C GLY A 64 -5.63 -17.01 -9.83
N VAL A 65 -5.38 -16.51 -8.62
CA VAL A 65 -6.00 -15.28 -8.08
C VAL A 65 -5.03 -14.11 -8.20
N ARG A 66 -5.48 -12.98 -8.79
CA ARG A 66 -4.68 -11.75 -8.90
C ARG A 66 -4.91 -10.84 -7.71
N TYR A 67 -3.85 -10.53 -6.99
CA TYR A 67 -3.85 -9.67 -5.81
C TYR A 67 -3.34 -8.28 -6.13
N HIS A 68 -4.08 -7.25 -5.72
CA HIS A 68 -3.74 -5.83 -5.88
C HIS A 68 -3.63 -5.18 -4.50
N MET A 69 -2.46 -4.61 -4.21
CA MET A 69 -2.19 -3.93 -2.95
C MET A 69 -1.62 -2.55 -3.21
N ARG A 70 -2.51 -1.56 -3.25
CA ARG A 70 -2.14 -0.15 -3.45
C ARG A 70 -2.71 0.77 -2.37
N PRO A 71 -2.56 0.45 -1.06
CA PRO A 71 -3.04 1.32 0.00
C PRO A 71 -2.34 2.68 -0.08
N LEU A 72 -3.09 3.74 0.21
CA LEU A 72 -2.53 5.10 0.24
C LEU A 72 -1.63 5.28 1.48
N GLY A 73 -2.09 4.85 2.66
CA GLY A 73 -1.39 5.02 3.93
C GLY A 73 -1.44 6.46 4.45
N TYR A 74 -0.62 6.76 5.46
CA TYR A 74 -0.51 8.11 6.02
C TYR A 74 0.44 8.98 5.19
N VAL A 75 0.24 10.30 5.15
CA VAL A 75 1.09 11.23 4.36
C VAL A 75 2.59 11.04 4.60
N ARG A 76 2.99 10.75 5.84
CA ARG A 76 4.38 10.47 6.23
C ARG A 76 5.00 9.21 5.59
N GLU A 77 4.16 8.29 5.12
CA GLU A 77 4.50 7.03 4.44
C GLU A 77 4.50 7.17 2.91
N TRP A 78 3.89 8.23 2.37
CA TRP A 78 3.74 8.42 0.93
C TRP A 78 5.07 8.57 0.21
N LYS A 79 5.11 8.11 -1.04
CA LYS A 79 6.31 8.24 -1.90
C LYS A 79 6.62 9.71 -2.17
N LEU A 80 5.59 10.54 -2.33
CA LEU A 80 5.69 12.01 -2.39
C LEU A 80 6.53 12.58 -1.25
N THR A 81 6.25 12.19 0.00
CA THR A 81 7.00 12.69 1.16
C THR A 81 8.44 12.21 1.15
N GLN A 82 8.69 10.97 0.75
CA GLN A 82 10.05 10.45 0.58
C GLN A 82 10.82 11.22 -0.51
N ASN A 83 10.17 11.51 -1.64
CA ASN A 83 10.77 12.23 -2.76
C ASN A 83 11.10 13.69 -2.39
N PHE A 84 10.24 14.35 -1.61
CA PHE A 84 10.56 15.68 -1.09
C PHE A 84 11.92 15.70 -0.36
N PHE A 85 12.19 14.73 0.52
CA PHE A 85 13.50 14.67 1.18
C PHE A 85 14.65 14.38 0.23
N ASN A 86 14.42 13.67 -0.87
CA ASN A 86 15.45 13.41 -1.87
C ASN A 86 15.79 14.69 -2.65
N ASP A 87 14.77 15.46 -3.02
CA ASP A 87 14.91 16.71 -3.78
C ASP A 87 15.39 17.88 -2.90
N PHE A 88 15.06 17.86 -1.61
CA PHE A 88 15.42 18.87 -0.61
C PHE A 88 16.19 18.24 0.56
N PRO A 89 17.44 17.76 0.33
CA PRO A 89 18.20 17.03 1.33
C PRO A 89 18.54 17.85 2.59
N GLN A 90 18.50 19.19 2.53
CA GLN A 90 18.72 20.08 3.67
C GLN A 90 17.68 19.90 4.80
N TYR A 91 16.50 19.36 4.50
CA TYR A 91 15.48 19.07 5.53
C TYR A 91 15.62 17.65 6.13
N LYS A 92 16.58 16.84 5.67
CA LYS A 92 16.81 15.51 6.26
C LYS A 92 17.31 15.64 7.69
N ILE A 93 16.81 14.76 8.56
CA ILE A 93 17.27 14.61 9.94
C ILE A 93 18.03 13.30 10.11
N SER A 94 18.84 13.16 11.17
CA SER A 94 19.57 11.91 11.43
C SER A 94 18.66 10.68 11.58
N GLN A 95 17.42 10.88 12.04
CA GLN A 95 16.44 9.81 12.29
C GLN A 95 15.43 9.64 11.14
N MET A 96 15.89 9.60 9.87
CA MET A 96 15.01 9.45 8.69
C MET A 96 14.11 8.19 8.73
N TYR A 97 14.50 7.16 9.48
CA TYR A 97 13.69 5.95 9.68
C TYR A 97 12.43 6.22 10.55
N ARG A 98 12.39 7.31 11.31
CA ARG A 98 11.22 7.70 12.13
C ARG A 98 10.28 8.59 11.32
N LEU A 99 9.35 7.97 10.60
CA LEU A 99 8.43 8.63 9.66
C LEU A 99 7.68 9.82 10.27
N HIS A 100 7.17 9.69 11.50
CA HIS A 100 6.48 10.78 12.20
C HIS A 100 7.41 11.98 12.45
N LYS A 101 8.64 11.74 12.92
CA LYS A 101 9.59 12.82 13.23
C LYS A 101 9.97 13.59 11.98
N ARG A 102 10.38 12.90 10.91
CA ARG A 102 10.75 13.56 9.65
C ARG A 102 9.56 14.32 9.05
N TYR A 103 8.35 13.77 9.08
CA TYR A 103 7.19 14.47 8.52
C TYR A 103 6.88 15.75 9.29
N ASN A 104 6.97 15.72 10.62
CA ASN A 104 6.72 16.91 11.44
C ASN A 104 7.72 18.04 11.23
N THR A 105 8.93 17.76 10.73
CA THR A 105 9.90 18.84 10.42
C THR A 105 9.57 19.60 9.15
N VAL A 106 8.70 19.06 8.28
CA VAL A 106 8.41 19.65 6.96
C VAL A 106 6.95 19.96 6.71
N LYS A 107 6.01 19.34 7.45
CA LYS A 107 4.57 19.37 7.16
C LYS A 107 3.94 20.76 7.02
N ASP A 108 4.50 21.76 7.71
CA ASP A 108 3.99 23.13 7.75
C ASP A 108 4.88 24.10 6.92
N LEU A 109 5.95 23.61 6.29
CA LEU A 109 6.81 24.43 5.43
C LEU A 109 6.10 24.75 4.11
N GLU A 110 6.23 25.99 3.65
CA GLU A 110 5.65 26.42 2.39
C GLU A 110 6.18 25.60 1.21
N GLU A 111 7.48 25.27 1.20
CA GLU A 111 8.11 24.44 0.17
C GLU A 111 7.49 23.05 0.11
N PHE A 112 7.23 22.43 1.27
CA PHE A 112 6.60 21.11 1.32
C PHE A 112 5.14 21.17 0.88
N LEU A 113 4.39 22.20 1.29
CA LEU A 113 3.00 22.38 0.90
C LEU A 113 2.86 22.58 -0.61
N ASN A 114 3.75 23.39 -1.21
CA ASN A 114 3.79 23.62 -2.65
C ASN A 114 4.21 22.36 -3.42
N TYR A 115 5.23 21.65 -2.93
CA TYR A 115 5.65 20.36 -3.50
C TYR A 115 4.51 19.35 -3.45
N LYS A 116 3.85 19.22 -2.30
CA LYS A 116 2.71 18.33 -2.12
C LYS A 116 1.59 18.68 -3.09
N LYS A 117 1.21 19.96 -3.22
CA LYS A 117 0.18 20.40 -4.16
C LYS A 117 0.53 20.01 -5.61
N LYS A 118 1.79 20.17 -6.01
CA LYS A 118 2.28 19.83 -7.35
C LYS A 118 2.22 18.33 -7.65
N HIS A 119 2.55 17.48 -6.66
CA HIS A 119 2.73 16.04 -6.87
C HIS A 119 1.57 15.17 -6.35
N LEU A 120 0.56 15.77 -5.71
CA LEU A 120 -0.55 15.04 -5.10
C LEU A 120 -1.32 14.18 -6.12
N ALA A 121 -1.57 14.70 -7.31
CA ALA A 121 -2.31 13.96 -8.34
C ALA A 121 -1.60 12.66 -8.74
N ASP A 122 -0.27 12.69 -8.83
CA ASP A 122 0.52 11.51 -9.18
C ASP A 122 0.56 10.50 -8.04
N GLU A 123 0.67 10.96 -6.79
CA GLU A 123 0.61 10.11 -5.60
C GLU A 123 -0.74 9.37 -5.49
N LEU A 124 -1.85 10.09 -5.72
CA LEU A 124 -3.18 9.50 -5.70
C LEU A 124 -3.40 8.56 -6.87
N ARG A 125 -2.93 8.92 -8.08
CA ARG A 125 -3.04 8.06 -9.27
C ARG A 125 -2.28 6.75 -9.09
N ASP A 126 -1.11 6.78 -8.46
CA ASP A 126 -0.33 5.57 -8.15
C ASP A 126 -0.99 4.67 -7.08
N ALA A 127 -1.90 5.20 -6.27
CA ALA A 127 -2.69 4.42 -5.32
C ALA A 127 -3.95 3.78 -5.94
N LEU A 128 -4.31 4.13 -7.19
CA LEU A 128 -5.48 3.56 -7.85
C LEU A 128 -5.22 2.13 -8.33
N THR A 129 -6.19 1.26 -8.08
CA THR A 129 -6.30 -0.05 -8.74
C THR A 129 -7.33 0.07 -9.84
N ILE A 130 -6.92 -0.16 -11.09
CA ILE A 130 -7.80 -0.16 -12.26
C ILE A 130 -7.94 -1.62 -12.69
N LEU A 131 -9.17 -2.12 -12.68
CA LEU A 131 -9.51 -3.46 -13.15
C LEU A 131 -10.14 -3.32 -14.53
N ASP A 132 -9.51 -3.91 -15.54
CA ASP A 132 -10.12 -4.01 -16.86
C ASP A 132 -11.08 -5.18 -16.86
N THR A 133 -12.36 -4.90 -17.12
CA THR A 133 -13.43 -5.90 -17.08
C THR A 133 -13.84 -6.34 -18.48
N LYS A 134 -13.00 -6.13 -19.50
CA LYS A 134 -13.32 -6.62 -20.85
C LYS A 134 -13.41 -8.13 -20.88
N SER A 135 -14.65 -8.59 -21.02
CA SER A 135 -15.07 -9.92 -21.46
C SER A 135 -14.63 -10.22 -22.88
#